data_AF-A0A358XVN5-F1
#
_entry.id   AF-A0A358XVN5-F1
#
_cell.length_a   1.000
_cell.length_b   1.000
_cell.length_c   1.000
_cell.angle_alpha   90.00
_cell.angle_beta   90.00
_cell.angle_gamma   90.00
#
_symmetry.space_group_name_H-M   'P 1'
#
loop_
_entity.id
_entity.type
_entity.pdbx_description
1 polymer ?
#
loop_
_entity_poly.entity_id
_entity_poly.type
_entity_poly.pdbx_seq_one_letter_code
_entity_poly.pdbx_strand_id
1 'polypeptide(L)'
;MTDVRHSSVHEAFSLIKTLNTLALISALASCITPNTREWPDDVPKISFFVNAYRADMANQALQSEQAYLEWILGFYQGTVIYPTGWLDVERQLLISTGTEQKAVLASRLRDLGIRIGTEWAKDNEVRMIDNRMLALWGSCLQLMQGTDARLAAIDLVAQDIEALFKGALQKTDIVEARYAERLGFEVFGNF
;
A
#
# COMPACT_ATOMS: atom_id res chain seq x y z
N MET A 1 -6.73 -58.42 -40.57
CA MET A 1 -5.41 -57.78 -40.76
C MET A 1 -5.64 -56.30 -40.54
N THR A 2 -5.38 -55.88 -39.30
CA THR A 2 -6.01 -54.76 -38.62
C THR A 2 -5.30 -53.44 -38.86
N ASP A 3 -6.15 -52.43 -38.96
CA ASP A 3 -5.96 -50.99 -38.96
C ASP A 3 -5.00 -50.50 -37.85
N VAL A 4 -3.88 -49.90 -38.24
CA VAL A 4 -2.89 -49.30 -37.30
C VAL A 4 -2.49 -47.87 -37.72
N ARG A 5 -3.02 -47.34 -38.84
CA ARG A 5 -2.54 -46.05 -39.39
C ARG A 5 -3.32 -44.82 -38.93
N HIS A 6 -4.53 -44.98 -38.40
CA HIS A 6 -5.40 -43.84 -38.07
C HIS A 6 -5.21 -43.23 -36.67
N SER A 7 -4.56 -43.93 -35.73
CA SER A 7 -4.44 -43.47 -34.33
C SER A 7 -3.28 -42.47 -34.10
N SER A 8 -2.17 -42.60 -34.82
CA SER A 8 -0.96 -41.79 -34.60
C SER A 8 -1.12 -40.31 -34.99
N VAL A 9 -1.95 -39.99 -35.99
CA VAL A 9 -2.13 -38.63 -36.50
C VAL A 9 -3.01 -37.80 -35.56
N HIS A 10 -4.01 -38.42 -34.92
CA HIS A 10 -4.90 -37.73 -33.98
C HIS A 10 -4.21 -37.37 -32.67
N GLU A 11 -3.32 -38.23 -32.16
CA GLU A 11 -2.54 -37.94 -30.95
C GLU A 11 -1.52 -36.82 -31.18
N ALA A 12 -0.84 -36.80 -32.33
CA ALA A 12 0.09 -35.74 -32.69
C ALA A 12 -0.62 -34.36 -32.84
N PHE A 13 -1.81 -34.33 -33.45
CA PHE A 13 -2.60 -33.10 -33.55
C PHE A 13 -3.16 -32.62 -32.20
N SER A 14 -3.45 -33.54 -31.27
CA SER A 14 -3.87 -33.21 -29.90
C SER A 14 -2.72 -32.64 -29.08
N LEU A 15 -1.53 -33.26 -29.17
CA LEU A 15 -0.29 -32.81 -28.52
C LEU A 15 0.15 -31.43 -29.00
N ILE A 16 0.08 -31.14 -30.30
CA ILE A 16 0.42 -29.83 -30.88
C ILE A 16 -0.57 -28.75 -30.42
N LYS A 17 -1.87 -29.09 -30.31
CA LYS A 17 -2.88 -28.15 -29.80
C LYS A 17 -2.69 -27.87 -28.31
N THR A 18 -2.41 -28.88 -27.49
CA THR A 18 -2.13 -28.71 -26.05
C THR A 18 -0.83 -27.93 -25.81
N LEU A 19 0.20 -28.13 -26.65
CA LEU A 19 1.46 -27.40 -26.56
C LEU A 19 1.28 -25.91 -26.91
N ASN A 20 0.45 -25.60 -27.92
CA ASN A 20 0.10 -24.21 -28.28
C ASN A 20 -0.81 -23.54 -27.25
N THR A 21 -1.70 -24.26 -26.57
CA THR A 21 -2.53 -23.67 -25.51
C THR A 21 -1.72 -23.39 -24.24
N LEU A 22 -0.77 -24.27 -23.90
CA LEU A 22 0.10 -24.07 -22.73
C LEU A 22 1.07 -22.87 -22.94
N ALA A 23 1.59 -22.68 -24.16
CA ALA A 23 2.43 -21.54 -24.48
C ALA A 23 1.68 -20.19 -24.42
N LEU A 24 0.38 -20.18 -24.76
CA LEU A 24 -0.46 -18.98 -24.72
C LEU A 24 -0.84 -18.58 -23.28
N ILE A 25 -1.00 -19.55 -22.38
CA ILE A 25 -1.28 -19.29 -20.95
C ILE A 25 -0.04 -18.77 -20.23
N SER A 26 1.16 -19.28 -20.57
CA SER A 26 2.43 -18.79 -20.01
C SER A 26 2.79 -17.37 -20.45
N ALA A 27 2.28 -16.90 -21.60
CA ALA A 27 2.50 -15.54 -22.10
C ALA A 27 1.60 -14.48 -21.42
N LEU A 28 0.49 -14.90 -20.80
CA LEU A 28 -0.46 -14.01 -20.10
C LEU A 28 -0.09 -13.81 -18.61
N ALA A 29 0.96 -14.49 -18.13
CA ALA A 29 1.53 -14.29 -16.80
C ALA A 29 2.64 -13.22 -16.79
N SER A 30 2.79 -12.42 -17.86
CA SER A 30 3.57 -11.20 -17.78
C SER A 30 2.76 -10.19 -16.98
N CYS A 31 2.97 -10.25 -15.67
CA CYS A 31 2.27 -9.50 -14.64
C CYS A 31 2.07 -8.03 -15.03
N ILE A 32 0.89 -7.51 -14.69
CA ILE A 32 0.65 -6.07 -14.57
C ILE A 32 1.53 -5.58 -13.42
N THR A 33 2.80 -5.41 -13.70
CA THR A 33 3.78 -4.86 -12.77
C THR A 33 3.85 -3.37 -13.07
N PRO A 34 3.56 -2.48 -12.10
CA PRO A 34 3.68 -1.05 -12.29
C PRO A 34 5.06 -0.69 -12.83
N ASN A 35 5.11 -0.02 -13.99
CA ASN A 35 6.38 0.40 -14.58
C ASN A 35 6.92 1.60 -13.79
N THR A 36 7.85 1.34 -12.88
CA THR A 36 8.54 2.37 -12.05
C THR A 36 9.33 3.38 -12.88
N ARG A 37 9.55 3.14 -14.20
CA ARG A 37 10.13 4.13 -15.12
C ARG A 37 9.15 5.27 -15.43
N GLU A 38 7.85 5.05 -15.29
CA GLU A 38 6.79 6.04 -15.46
C GLU A 38 6.20 6.37 -14.08
N TRP A 39 6.97 7.08 -13.26
CA TRP A 39 6.53 7.47 -11.93
C TRP A 39 5.39 8.49 -12.00
N PRO A 40 4.22 8.24 -11.36
CA PRO A 40 3.08 9.16 -11.43
C PRO A 40 3.36 10.53 -10.80
N ASP A 41 2.82 11.59 -11.40
CA ASP A 41 3.02 12.98 -10.94
C ASP A 41 2.26 13.30 -9.64
N ASP A 42 1.21 12.55 -9.33
CA ASP A 42 0.41 12.70 -8.11
C ASP A 42 1.01 11.97 -6.90
N VAL A 43 1.94 11.04 -7.13
CA VAL A 43 2.74 10.38 -6.09
C VAL A 43 3.95 11.26 -5.74
N PRO A 44 4.36 11.37 -4.46
CA PRO A 44 5.57 12.10 -4.09
C PRO A 44 6.80 11.64 -4.89
N LYS A 45 7.77 12.55 -5.06
CA LYS A 45 8.95 12.30 -5.91
C LYS A 45 9.64 10.98 -5.54
N ILE A 46 9.91 10.16 -6.55
CA ILE A 46 10.56 8.85 -6.41
C ILE A 46 11.85 8.88 -5.56
N SER A 47 12.58 9.99 -5.58
CA SER A 47 13.82 10.16 -4.81
C SER A 47 13.63 10.00 -3.31
N PHE A 48 12.47 10.35 -2.73
CA PHE A 48 12.21 10.11 -1.31
C PHE A 48 12.29 8.62 -0.97
N PHE A 49 11.68 7.80 -1.80
CA PHE A 49 11.56 6.36 -1.58
C PHE A 49 12.85 5.62 -1.92
N VAL A 50 13.50 5.98 -3.04
CA VAL A 50 14.81 5.42 -3.41
C VAL A 50 15.86 5.70 -2.35
N ASN A 51 15.91 6.93 -1.82
CA ASN A 51 16.86 7.27 -0.76
C ASN A 51 16.58 6.48 0.52
N ALA A 52 15.31 6.30 0.88
CA ALA A 52 14.94 5.52 2.06
C ALA A 52 15.31 4.03 1.90
N TYR A 53 15.01 3.42 0.74
CA TYR A 53 15.38 2.03 0.45
C TYR A 53 16.89 1.83 0.54
N ARG A 54 17.68 2.72 -0.09
CA ARG A 54 19.15 2.62 -0.10
C ARG A 54 19.79 2.81 1.27
N ALA A 55 19.10 3.50 2.19
CA ALA A 55 19.54 3.65 3.57
C ALA A 55 19.21 2.43 4.47
N ASP A 56 18.32 1.54 4.02
CA ASP A 56 17.85 0.39 4.79
C ASP A 56 18.48 -0.92 4.31
N MET A 57 19.60 -1.30 4.93
CA MET A 57 20.29 -2.55 4.58
C MET A 57 19.49 -3.80 4.94
N ALA A 58 18.64 -3.74 5.97
CA ALA A 58 17.84 -4.89 6.40
C ALA A 58 16.78 -5.20 5.34
N ASN A 59 16.09 -4.18 4.83
CA ASN A 59 15.14 -4.36 3.74
C ASN A 59 15.81 -4.79 2.43
N GLN A 60 16.98 -4.22 2.10
CA GLN A 60 17.75 -4.60 0.90
C GLN A 60 18.15 -6.09 0.88
N ALA A 61 18.29 -6.72 2.04
CA ALA A 61 18.60 -8.14 2.14
C ALA A 61 17.41 -9.06 1.78
N LEU A 62 16.17 -8.53 1.81
CA LEU A 62 14.93 -9.30 1.68
C LEU A 62 14.13 -8.94 0.42
N GLN A 63 14.22 -7.69 -0.01
CA GLN A 63 13.41 -7.11 -1.08
C GLN A 63 14.28 -6.30 -2.04
N SER A 64 14.00 -6.34 -3.33
CA SER A 64 14.69 -5.51 -4.34
C SER A 64 14.13 -4.07 -4.37
N GLU A 65 14.93 -3.11 -4.86
CA GLU A 65 14.50 -1.69 -5.02
C GLU A 65 13.24 -1.60 -5.88
N GLN A 66 13.18 -2.41 -6.94
CA GLN A 66 12.04 -2.47 -7.85
C GLN A 66 10.78 -2.97 -7.13
N ALA A 67 10.86 -4.07 -6.39
CA ALA A 67 9.72 -4.61 -5.65
C ALA A 67 9.23 -3.62 -4.58
N TYR A 68 10.16 -2.97 -3.87
CA TYR A 68 9.83 -1.91 -2.91
C TYR A 68 9.06 -0.76 -3.56
N LEU A 69 9.52 -0.25 -4.71
CA LEU A 69 8.86 0.84 -5.42
C LEU A 69 7.47 0.45 -5.96
N GLU A 70 7.27 -0.82 -6.34
CA GLU A 70 5.94 -1.33 -6.70
C GLU A 70 4.98 -1.31 -5.51
N TRP A 71 5.46 -1.67 -4.31
CA TRP A 71 4.66 -1.54 -3.09
C TRP A 71 4.37 -0.09 -2.71
N ILE A 72 5.30 0.85 -2.97
CA ILE A 72 5.01 2.28 -2.82
C ILE A 72 3.85 2.70 -3.74
N LEU A 73 3.88 2.30 -5.01
CA LEU A 73 2.77 2.60 -5.93
C LEU A 73 1.46 1.98 -5.45
N GLY A 74 1.49 0.73 -4.99
CA GLY A 74 0.33 0.06 -4.38
C GLY A 74 -0.22 0.76 -3.14
N PHE A 75 0.65 1.35 -2.31
CA PHE A 75 0.23 2.16 -1.16
C PHE A 75 -0.52 3.42 -1.59
N TYR A 76 0.00 4.16 -2.56
CA TYR A 76 -0.60 5.43 -2.99
C TYR A 76 -1.85 5.24 -3.84
N GLN A 77 -1.84 4.28 -4.76
CA GLN A 77 -2.88 4.08 -5.77
C GLN A 77 -3.89 3.00 -5.38
N GLY A 78 -3.58 2.21 -4.36
CA GLY A 78 -4.33 1.00 -4.03
C GLY A 78 -3.81 -0.22 -4.79
N THR A 79 -4.34 -1.37 -4.44
CA THR A 79 -4.04 -2.67 -5.02
C THR A 79 -5.32 -3.36 -5.47
N VAL A 80 -5.22 -4.47 -6.19
CA VAL A 80 -6.40 -5.28 -6.57
C VAL A 80 -7.22 -5.73 -5.36
N ILE A 81 -6.56 -6.03 -4.24
CA ILE A 81 -7.21 -6.51 -3.00
C ILE A 81 -7.71 -5.32 -2.16
N TYR A 82 -6.92 -4.25 -2.09
CA TYR A 82 -7.23 -3.03 -1.34
C TYR A 82 -7.28 -1.84 -2.31
N PRO A 83 -8.41 -1.62 -3.00
CA PRO A 83 -8.49 -0.67 -4.10
C PRO A 83 -8.42 0.79 -3.67
N THR A 84 -8.60 1.08 -2.38
CA THR A 84 -8.47 2.44 -1.84
C THR A 84 -7.02 2.69 -1.44
N GLY A 85 -6.35 3.56 -2.19
CA GLY A 85 -4.98 4.00 -1.89
C GLY A 85 -4.93 5.24 -1.01
N TRP A 86 -3.73 5.63 -0.60
CA TRP A 86 -3.50 6.86 0.16
C TRP A 86 -4.01 8.11 -0.58
N LEU A 87 -3.87 8.18 -1.90
CA LEU A 87 -4.36 9.31 -2.70
C LEU A 87 -5.88 9.47 -2.62
N ASP A 88 -6.63 8.38 -2.45
CA ASP A 88 -8.08 8.45 -2.26
C ASP A 88 -8.44 9.02 -0.89
N VAL A 89 -7.70 8.61 0.15
CA VAL A 89 -7.84 9.16 1.51
C VAL A 89 -7.55 10.67 1.50
N GLU A 90 -6.44 11.09 0.88
CA GLU A 90 -6.11 12.51 0.75
C GLU A 90 -7.22 13.29 0.05
N ARG A 91 -7.69 12.78 -1.10
CA ARG A 91 -8.75 13.42 -1.88
C ARG A 91 -10.03 13.60 -1.06
N GLN A 92 -10.46 12.57 -0.35
CA GLN A 92 -11.67 12.61 0.47
C GLN A 92 -11.58 13.65 1.59
N LEU A 93 -10.46 13.69 2.30
CA LEU A 93 -10.25 14.64 3.39
C LEU A 93 -10.17 16.08 2.86
N LEU A 94 -9.51 16.30 1.73
CA LEU A 94 -9.38 17.64 1.14
C LEU A 94 -10.68 18.16 0.53
N ILE A 95 -11.54 17.31 -0.03
CA ILE A 95 -12.84 17.74 -0.60
C ILE A 95 -13.70 18.45 0.44
N SER A 96 -13.68 17.98 1.68
CA SER A 96 -14.49 18.52 2.78
C SER A 96 -13.80 19.60 3.61
N THR A 97 -12.61 20.08 3.18
CA THR A 97 -11.84 21.13 3.87
C THR A 97 -11.96 22.46 3.15
N GLY A 98 -12.20 23.54 3.92
CA GLY A 98 -12.29 24.91 3.42
C GLY A 98 -10.98 25.39 2.77
N THR A 99 -11.10 26.29 1.79
CA THR A 99 -9.98 26.72 0.93
C THR A 99 -8.76 27.23 1.69
N GLU A 100 -8.97 28.02 2.75
CA GLU A 100 -7.88 28.61 3.55
C GLU A 100 -7.01 27.55 4.24
N GLN A 101 -7.61 26.43 4.65
CA GLN A 101 -6.96 25.39 5.44
C GLN A 101 -6.51 24.19 4.60
N LYS A 102 -7.01 24.10 3.35
CA LYS A 102 -6.75 23.00 2.42
C LYS A 102 -5.26 22.82 2.13
N ALA A 103 -4.51 23.90 1.95
CA ALA A 103 -3.08 23.83 1.68
C ALA A 103 -2.28 23.26 2.87
N VAL A 104 -2.62 23.68 4.09
CA VAL A 104 -2.00 23.16 5.32
C VAL A 104 -2.30 21.68 5.47
N LEU A 105 -3.57 21.29 5.37
CA LEU A 105 -3.97 19.88 5.49
C LEU A 105 -3.30 19.02 4.40
N ALA A 106 -3.24 19.48 3.15
CA ALA A 106 -2.60 18.77 2.06
C ALA A 106 -1.10 18.53 2.31
N SER A 107 -0.39 19.54 2.83
CA SER A 107 1.02 19.39 3.21
C SER A 107 1.19 18.34 4.30
N ARG A 108 0.37 18.40 5.36
CA ARG A 108 0.45 17.46 6.49
C ARG A 108 0.13 16.02 6.08
N LEU A 109 -0.86 15.83 5.22
CA LEU A 109 -1.22 14.53 4.66
C LEU A 109 -0.12 13.97 3.76
N ARG A 110 0.48 14.81 2.90
CA ARG A 110 1.61 14.40 2.05
C ARG A 110 2.79 13.91 2.88
N ASP A 111 3.18 14.66 3.90
CA ASP A 111 4.29 14.30 4.78
C ASP A 111 4.01 12.99 5.54
N LEU A 112 2.78 12.81 6.00
CA LEU A 112 2.34 11.60 6.67
C LEU A 112 2.36 10.40 5.70
N GLY A 113 1.84 10.56 4.49
CA GLY A 113 1.84 9.54 3.45
C GLY A 113 3.25 9.07 3.10
N ILE A 114 4.22 9.99 2.97
CA ILE A 114 5.62 9.64 2.70
C ILE A 114 6.18 8.78 3.82
N ARG A 115 5.96 9.16 5.09
CA ARG A 115 6.44 8.40 6.26
C ARG A 115 5.83 7.01 6.32
N ILE A 116 4.51 6.91 6.17
CA ILE A 116 3.79 5.63 6.21
C ILE A 116 4.23 4.74 5.04
N GLY A 117 4.16 5.25 3.81
CA GLY A 117 4.47 4.48 2.61
C GLY A 117 5.90 3.96 2.62
N THR A 118 6.87 4.78 3.04
CA THR A 118 8.27 4.40 3.11
C THR A 118 8.52 3.19 4.03
N GLU A 119 7.82 3.11 5.15
CA GLU A 119 7.96 2.00 6.07
C GLU A 119 7.11 0.80 5.67
N TRP A 120 5.86 1.03 5.27
CA TRP A 120 4.91 -0.05 4.97
C TRP A 120 5.29 -0.86 3.74
N ALA A 121 5.93 -0.24 2.74
CA ALA A 121 6.35 -0.88 1.50
C ALA A 121 7.55 -1.83 1.63
N LYS A 122 8.24 -1.80 2.78
CA LYS A 122 9.30 -2.75 3.11
C LYS A 122 8.77 -4.18 3.18
N ASP A 123 9.67 -5.15 3.15
CA ASP A 123 9.33 -6.54 3.39
C ASP A 123 8.63 -6.73 4.75
N ASN A 124 7.66 -7.66 4.78
CA ASN A 124 6.86 -7.95 5.95
C ASN A 124 7.69 -8.34 7.19
N GLU A 125 8.85 -8.98 6.99
CA GLU A 125 9.71 -9.44 8.07
C GLU A 125 10.38 -8.29 8.84
N VAL A 126 10.61 -7.15 8.18
CA VAL A 126 11.35 -6.01 8.76
C VAL A 126 10.51 -4.77 8.96
N ARG A 127 9.35 -4.65 8.30
CA ARG A 127 8.50 -3.47 8.44
C ARG A 127 7.91 -3.32 9.83
N MET A 128 7.89 -2.09 10.33
CA MET A 128 7.27 -1.72 11.60
C MET A 128 5.78 -1.40 11.42
N ILE A 129 5.35 -0.87 10.28
CA ILE A 129 3.95 -0.53 10.01
C ILE A 129 3.27 -1.68 9.25
N ASP A 130 2.13 -2.16 9.77
CA ASP A 130 1.35 -3.26 9.20
C ASP A 130 -0.01 -2.80 8.67
N ASN A 131 -0.72 -3.70 7.98
CA ASN A 131 -2.01 -3.39 7.36
C ASN A 131 -3.09 -3.00 8.38
N ARG A 132 -3.01 -3.52 9.61
CA ARG A 132 -3.98 -3.22 10.67
C ARG A 132 -3.82 -1.77 11.14
N MET A 133 -2.59 -1.30 11.29
CA MET A 133 -2.29 0.11 11.58
C MET A 133 -2.75 1.03 10.45
N LEU A 134 -2.51 0.66 9.18
CA LEU A 134 -3.01 1.45 8.04
C LEU A 134 -4.53 1.60 8.07
N ALA A 135 -5.26 0.50 8.29
CA ALA A 135 -6.72 0.52 8.38
C ALA A 135 -7.19 1.41 9.53
N LEU A 136 -6.60 1.25 10.72
CA LEU A 136 -6.91 2.08 11.88
C LEU A 136 -6.69 3.56 11.60
N TRP A 137 -5.53 3.95 11.08
CA TRP A 137 -5.22 5.35 10.82
C TRP A 137 -6.10 5.94 9.72
N GLY A 138 -6.36 5.19 8.65
CA GLY A 138 -7.31 5.60 7.61
C GLY A 138 -8.70 5.89 8.17
N SER A 139 -9.22 4.98 9.00
CA SER A 139 -10.51 5.16 9.68
C SER A 139 -10.49 6.36 10.63
N CYS A 140 -9.48 6.51 11.48
CA CYS A 140 -9.35 7.64 12.40
C CYS A 140 -9.37 8.98 11.65
N LEU A 141 -8.61 9.10 10.56
CA LEU A 141 -8.56 10.33 9.77
C LEU A 141 -9.93 10.66 9.13
N GLN A 142 -10.65 9.66 8.65
CA GLN A 142 -11.97 9.82 8.03
C GLN A 142 -13.08 10.13 9.05
N LEU A 143 -12.97 9.63 10.29
CA LEU A 143 -13.92 9.91 11.36
C LEU A 143 -13.87 11.38 11.81
N MET A 144 -12.69 12.02 11.73
CA MET A 144 -12.51 13.39 12.21
C MET A 144 -13.25 14.42 11.33
N GLN A 145 -14.06 15.24 12.00
CA GLN A 145 -14.83 16.32 11.38
C GLN A 145 -14.17 17.67 11.62
N GLY A 146 -14.04 18.45 10.54
CA GLY A 146 -13.35 19.74 10.58
C GLY A 146 -11.82 19.62 10.48
N THR A 147 -11.19 20.70 10.06
CA THR A 147 -9.74 20.73 9.79
C THR A 147 -8.92 20.51 11.06
N ASP A 148 -9.27 21.17 12.16
CA ASP A 148 -8.47 21.10 13.40
C ASP A 148 -8.45 19.69 13.99
N ALA A 149 -9.60 18.99 14.01
CA ALA A 149 -9.67 17.60 14.46
C ALA A 149 -8.86 16.66 13.55
N ARG A 150 -8.89 16.88 12.23
CA ARG A 150 -8.06 16.11 11.28
C ARG A 150 -6.57 16.37 11.48
N LEU A 151 -6.18 17.61 11.73
CA LEU A 151 -4.80 17.97 12.04
C LEU A 151 -4.34 17.30 13.34
N ALA A 152 -5.18 17.30 14.38
CA ALA A 152 -4.89 16.60 15.63
C ALA A 152 -4.73 15.08 15.43
N ALA A 153 -5.55 14.46 14.59
CA ALA A 153 -5.38 13.05 14.24
C ALA A 153 -4.09 12.79 13.45
N ILE A 154 -3.75 13.63 12.48
CA ILE A 154 -2.48 13.55 11.75
C ILE A 154 -1.29 13.69 12.70
N ASP A 155 -1.35 14.65 13.63
CA ASP A 155 -0.32 14.86 14.65
C ASP A 155 -0.14 13.62 15.54
N LEU A 156 -1.24 13.02 15.99
CA LEU A 156 -1.21 11.83 16.83
C LEU A 156 -0.62 10.62 16.07
N VAL A 157 -1.02 10.40 14.81
CA VAL A 157 -0.45 9.32 13.98
C VAL A 157 1.04 9.55 13.76
N ALA A 158 1.46 10.78 13.42
CA ALA A 158 2.86 11.10 13.22
C ALA A 158 3.71 10.89 14.49
N GLN A 159 3.17 11.23 15.66
CA GLN A 159 3.80 10.98 16.96
C GLN A 159 3.92 9.48 17.25
N ASP A 160 2.87 8.70 16.99
CA ASP A 160 2.89 7.26 17.23
C ASP A 160 3.84 6.53 16.27
N ILE A 161 3.98 6.98 15.01
CA ILE A 161 5.01 6.49 14.07
C ILE A 161 6.42 6.75 14.62
N GLU A 162 6.68 7.97 15.10
CA GLU A 162 7.97 8.34 15.67
C GLU A 162 8.29 7.53 16.94
N ALA A 163 7.31 7.34 17.82
CA ALA A 163 7.44 6.54 19.02
C ALA A 163 7.66 5.06 18.69
N LEU A 164 6.98 4.53 17.67
CA LEU A 164 7.17 3.17 17.16
C LEU A 164 8.60 2.96 16.65
N PHE A 165 9.13 3.88 15.83
CA PHE A 165 10.48 3.77 15.29
C PHE A 165 11.58 3.88 16.35
N LYS A 166 11.30 4.62 17.43
CA LYS A 166 12.18 4.71 18.61
C LYS A 166 12.04 3.53 19.57
N GLY A 167 11.11 2.61 19.34
CA GLY A 167 10.78 1.52 20.27
C GLY A 167 10.09 1.98 21.56
N ALA A 168 9.64 3.24 21.62
CA ALA A 168 8.92 3.82 22.75
C ALA A 168 7.42 3.48 22.76
N LEU A 169 6.90 2.96 21.64
CA LEU A 169 5.54 2.45 21.50
C LEU A 169 5.59 1.11 20.78
N GLN A 170 4.88 0.10 21.31
CA GLN A 170 4.81 -1.21 20.65
C GLN A 170 3.67 -1.22 19.63
N LYS A 171 3.79 -2.04 18.58
CA LYS A 171 2.71 -2.23 17.58
C LYS A 171 1.38 -2.59 18.23
N THR A 172 1.41 -3.39 19.30
CA THR A 172 0.25 -3.85 20.06
C THR A 172 -0.47 -2.73 20.82
N ASP A 173 0.19 -1.60 21.05
CA ASP A 173 -0.38 -0.46 21.79
C ASP A 173 -1.12 0.51 20.84
N ILE A 174 -0.90 0.38 19.53
CA ILE A 174 -1.56 1.19 18.51
C ILE A 174 -2.91 0.54 18.21
N VAL A 175 -3.92 0.84 19.02
CA VAL A 175 -5.28 0.24 18.97
C VAL A 175 -6.37 1.31 18.93
N GLU A 176 -7.56 0.94 18.45
CA GLU A 176 -8.69 1.87 18.30
C GLU A 176 -9.04 2.62 19.60
N ALA A 177 -9.11 1.90 20.73
CA ALA A 177 -9.43 2.49 22.04
C ALA A 177 -8.49 3.67 22.42
N ARG A 178 -7.20 3.57 22.07
CA ARG A 178 -6.22 4.64 22.30
C ARG A 178 -6.55 5.88 21.47
N TYR A 179 -6.93 5.71 20.21
CA TYR A 179 -7.27 6.82 19.33
C TYR A 179 -8.60 7.45 19.73
N ALA A 180 -9.59 6.64 20.09
CA ALA A 180 -10.87 7.09 20.60
C ALA A 180 -10.72 7.95 21.86
N GLU A 181 -9.91 7.50 22.83
CA GLU A 181 -9.61 8.26 24.05
C GLU A 181 -8.93 9.60 23.74
N ARG A 182 -7.91 9.58 22.86
CA ARG A 182 -7.10 10.78 22.59
C ARG A 182 -7.74 11.78 21.64
N LEU A 183 -8.61 11.33 20.75
CA LEU A 183 -9.28 12.15 19.74
C LEU A 183 -10.75 12.43 20.09
N GLY A 184 -11.28 11.81 21.14
CA GLY A 184 -12.62 12.08 21.65
C GLY A 184 -13.76 11.57 20.77
N PHE A 185 -13.60 10.37 20.17
CA PHE A 185 -14.69 9.69 19.44
C PHE A 185 -15.09 8.39 20.13
N GLU A 186 -16.32 7.95 19.92
CA GLU A 186 -16.83 6.70 20.51
C GLU A 186 -16.31 5.47 19.75
N VAL A 187 -15.85 4.46 20.49
CA VAL A 187 -15.58 3.13 19.93
C VAL A 187 -16.90 2.39 19.82
N PHE A 188 -17.32 2.04 18.60
CA PHE A 188 -18.45 1.13 18.43
C PHE A 188 -17.94 -0.29 18.66
N GLY A 189 -18.13 -0.79 19.89
CA GLY A 189 -17.78 -2.17 20.24
C GLY A 189 -18.58 -3.18 19.42
N ASN A 190 -17.90 -4.23 18.96
CA ASN A 190 -18.50 -5.42 18.34
C ASN A 190 -19.68 -5.93 19.17
N PHE A 191 -20.85 -6.08 18.52
CA PHE A 191 -21.95 -6.90 19.04
C PHE A 191 -21.54 -8.38 19.12
#